data_AF-A0AAV4HCL7-F1
#
_entry.id   AF-A0AAV4HCL7-F1
#
_cell.length_a   1.000
_cell.length_b   1.000
_cell.length_c   1.000
_cell.angle_alpha   90.00
_cell.angle_beta   90.00
_cell.angle_gamma   90.00
#
_symmetry.space_group_name_H-M   'P 1'
#
loop_
_entity.id
_entity.type
_entity.pdbx_description
1 polymer ?
#
loop_
_entity_poly.entity_id
_entity_poly.type
_entity_poly.pdbx_seq_one_letter_code
_entity_poly.pdbx_strand_id
1 'polypeptide(L)'
;MYQFINSVTLTLEGQHTAAGNSFSFKKTTDEICRAGQLAPTWTAKSKTLCIAECVTRFQDRCTNVVFNTNTLDCTPVRPDVSRDGPALTSLPGDVLYSRAAGRDLSCDVTKGFRLYEHCGTAACVSNDASGAYYAGRDYCILSKGAAMFVPNSYERFALLELIVSQSHNSYTWAGLARANSFSPWRWENGEDVDQNFLSRLWGIGQPDEHTSDLCAYYTTLYRFRDAPCDFNSFRILCEQNY
;
A
#
# COMPACT_ATOMS: atom_id res chain seq x y z
N MET A 1 27.55 -20.16 5.71
CA MET A 1 26.28 -19.77 5.05
C MET A 1 26.46 -18.32 4.61
N TYR A 2 26.76 -18.08 3.33
CA TYR A 2 27.07 -16.72 2.84
C TYR A 2 25.76 -15.93 2.66
N GLN A 3 25.55 -14.91 3.50
CA GLN A 3 24.51 -13.92 3.29
C GLN A 3 24.98 -13.00 2.15
N PHE A 4 24.53 -13.26 0.93
CA PHE A 4 24.74 -12.32 -0.17
C PHE A 4 23.88 -11.08 0.08
N ILE A 5 24.51 -9.91 0.17
CA ILE A 5 23.84 -8.62 0.35
C ILE A 5 23.03 -8.33 -0.93
N ASN A 6 21.73 -8.62 -0.90
CA ASN A 6 20.77 -8.43 -2.01
C ASN A 6 20.03 -7.08 -1.95
N SER A 7 20.63 -6.09 -1.30
CA SER A 7 20.08 -4.73 -1.18
C SER A 7 20.91 -3.72 -1.96
N VAL A 8 20.23 -2.72 -2.52
CA VAL A 8 20.84 -1.53 -3.12
C VAL A 8 20.42 -0.35 -2.28
N THR A 9 21.39 0.35 -1.67
CA THR A 9 21.15 1.61 -0.97
C THR A 9 21.65 2.75 -1.85
N LEU A 10 20.78 3.72 -2.09
CA LEU A 10 21.08 4.96 -2.80
C LEU A 10 21.02 6.11 -1.82
N THR A 11 22.03 6.96 -1.82
CA THR A 11 22.01 8.24 -1.11
C THR A 11 21.91 9.34 -2.17
N LEU A 12 20.82 10.09 -2.18
CA LEU A 12 20.72 11.28 -3.03
C LEU A 12 21.33 12.46 -2.28
N GLU A 13 22.47 12.97 -2.77
CA GLU A 13 23.05 14.22 -2.28
C GLU A 13 22.29 15.39 -2.89
N GLY A 14 21.42 16.01 -2.11
CA GLY A 14 20.82 17.31 -2.45
C GLY A 14 21.73 18.44 -2.01
N GLN A 15 22.14 19.32 -2.93
CA GLN A 15 22.65 20.64 -2.55
C GLN A 15 21.53 21.38 -1.81
N HIS A 16 21.77 21.71 -0.54
CA HIS A 16 20.91 22.46 0.38
C HIS A 16 19.73 21.73 1.07
N THR A 17 19.99 20.61 1.77
CA THR A 17 19.44 20.34 3.12
C THR A 17 20.20 19.16 3.75
N ALA A 18 20.64 19.28 5.01
CA ALA A 18 21.51 18.33 5.71
C ALA A 18 20.86 17.00 6.15
N ALA A 19 19.88 16.49 5.39
CA ALA A 19 19.34 15.15 5.54
C ALA A 19 19.23 14.54 4.13
N GLY A 20 20.28 13.83 3.70
CA GLY A 20 20.22 13.07 2.45
C GLY A 20 19.17 11.96 2.61
N ASN A 21 18.11 12.00 1.79
CA ASN A 21 17.15 10.90 1.76
C ASN A 21 17.85 9.68 1.17
N SER A 22 18.16 8.71 2.03
CA SER A 22 18.66 7.40 1.60
C SER A 22 17.51 6.46 1.30
N PHE A 23 17.52 5.85 0.13
CA PHE A 23 16.54 4.86 -0.30
C PHE A 23 17.21 3.50 -0.37
N SER A 24 16.62 2.48 0.26
CA SER A 24 17.07 1.09 0.08
C SER A 24 16.05 0.34 -0.76
N PHE A 25 16.51 -0.51 -1.67
CA PHE A 25 15.69 -1.45 -2.43
C PHE A 25 16.19 -2.87 -2.18
N LYS A 26 15.26 -3.80 -2.01
CA LYS A 26 15.53 -5.22 -1.77
C LYS A 26 14.93 -6.03 -2.91
N LYS A 27 15.65 -7.06 -3.35
CA LYS A 27 15.10 -8.05 -4.30
C LYS A 27 13.90 -8.76 -3.66
N THR A 28 12.81 -8.92 -4.41
CA THR A 28 11.64 -9.72 -4.03
C THR A 28 11.17 -10.58 -5.21
N THR A 29 10.32 -11.56 -4.93
CA THR A 29 9.68 -12.45 -5.93
C THR A 29 8.17 -12.33 -5.92
N ASP A 30 7.64 -11.30 -5.26
CA ASP A 30 6.21 -11.13 -5.10
C ASP A 30 5.57 -10.53 -6.36
N GLU A 31 4.89 -11.39 -7.10
CA GLU A 31 4.29 -11.07 -8.40
C GLU A 31 3.28 -9.93 -8.32
N ILE A 32 2.56 -9.82 -7.20
CA ILE A 32 1.56 -8.76 -7.04
C ILE A 32 2.21 -7.37 -7.10
N CYS A 33 3.45 -7.24 -6.64
CA CYS A 33 4.17 -5.96 -6.60
C CYS A 33 4.63 -5.49 -7.98
N ARG A 34 4.51 -6.32 -9.02
CA ARG A 34 4.77 -5.98 -10.42
C ARG A 34 3.57 -6.11 -11.35
N ALA A 35 2.36 -6.24 -10.79
CA ALA A 35 1.15 -6.51 -11.55
C ALA A 35 0.83 -5.44 -12.61
N GLY A 36 1.19 -4.18 -12.33
CA GLY A 36 0.96 -3.06 -13.25
C GLY A 36 2.22 -2.24 -13.51
N GLN A 37 2.29 -1.69 -14.71
CA GLN A 37 3.35 -0.76 -15.10
C GLN A 37 3.01 0.66 -14.63
N LEU A 38 3.96 1.33 -13.95
CA LEU A 38 3.81 2.72 -13.53
C LEU A 38 4.02 3.69 -14.70
N ALA A 39 4.94 3.37 -15.59
CA ALA A 39 5.32 4.17 -16.76
C ALA A 39 6.10 3.31 -17.78
N PRO A 40 6.23 3.76 -19.05
CA PRO A 40 6.97 3.02 -20.07
C PRO A 40 8.40 2.63 -19.66
N THR A 41 8.86 1.49 -20.17
CA THR A 41 10.20 0.93 -19.94
C THR A 41 11.28 1.83 -20.55
N TRP A 42 12.45 1.88 -19.91
CA TRP A 42 13.66 2.50 -20.47
C TRP A 42 14.88 1.61 -20.28
N THR A 43 15.95 1.86 -21.04
CA THR A 43 17.22 1.15 -20.87
C THR A 43 18.05 1.78 -19.76
N ALA A 44 18.57 0.96 -18.84
CA ALA A 44 19.48 1.39 -17.78
C ALA A 44 20.72 0.48 -17.74
N LYS A 45 21.93 1.06 -17.70
CA LYS A 45 23.18 0.26 -17.77
C LYS A 45 23.42 -0.66 -16.57
N SER A 46 22.68 -0.47 -15.47
CA SER A 46 22.75 -1.30 -14.28
C SER A 46 21.47 -1.19 -13.45
N LYS A 47 21.25 -2.15 -12.54
CA LYS A 47 20.17 -2.10 -11.54
C LYS A 47 20.21 -0.81 -10.69
N THR A 48 21.41 -0.33 -10.37
CA THR A 48 21.60 0.89 -9.55
C THR A 48 21.10 2.12 -10.30
N LEU A 49 21.45 2.24 -11.59
CA LEU A 49 20.96 3.33 -12.44
C LEU A 49 19.46 3.21 -12.70
N CYS A 50 18.96 2.00 -12.90
CA CYS A 50 17.52 1.73 -13.04
C CYS A 50 16.73 2.25 -11.82
N ILE A 51 17.15 1.89 -10.61
CA ILE A 51 16.52 2.35 -9.37
C ILE A 51 16.70 3.86 -9.20
N ALA A 52 17.90 4.41 -9.40
CA ALA A 52 18.16 5.83 -9.22
C ALA A 52 17.34 6.71 -10.17
N GLU A 53 17.22 6.30 -11.44
CA GLU A 53 16.37 6.98 -12.42
C GLU A 53 14.89 6.87 -12.05
N CYS A 54 14.43 5.71 -11.59
CA CYS A 54 13.05 5.55 -11.13
C CYS A 54 12.74 6.50 -9.96
N VAL A 55 13.59 6.57 -8.93
CA VAL A 55 13.43 7.48 -7.79
C VAL A 55 13.49 8.94 -8.25
N THR A 56 14.38 9.28 -9.18
CA THR A 56 14.49 10.65 -9.71
C THR A 56 13.25 11.06 -10.50
N ARG A 57 12.71 10.16 -11.34
CA ARG A 57 11.56 10.43 -12.22
C ARG A 57 10.22 10.42 -11.49
N PHE A 58 10.04 9.50 -10.54
CA PHE A 58 8.74 9.23 -9.91
C PHE A 58 8.71 9.48 -8.41
N GLN A 59 9.83 9.89 -7.80
CA GLN A 59 9.92 10.27 -6.40
C GLN A 59 9.36 9.19 -5.45
N ASP A 60 8.37 9.54 -4.64
CA ASP A 60 7.68 8.67 -3.70
C ASP A 60 6.90 7.53 -4.38
N ARG A 61 6.47 7.72 -5.63
CA ARG A 61 5.79 6.69 -6.44
C ARG A 61 6.74 5.62 -6.97
N CYS A 62 8.06 5.82 -6.89
CA CYS A 62 9.02 4.75 -7.20
C CYS A 62 9.16 3.79 -6.01
N THR A 63 8.22 2.86 -5.90
CA THR A 63 8.18 1.85 -4.83
C THR A 63 8.70 0.50 -5.31
N ASN A 64 8.52 0.17 -6.59
CA ASN A 64 8.90 -1.11 -7.18
C ASN A 64 9.47 -0.92 -8.58
N VAL A 65 10.47 -1.72 -8.94
CA VAL A 65 11.09 -1.71 -10.27
C VAL A 65 11.52 -3.10 -10.70
N VAL A 66 11.28 -3.44 -11.96
CA VAL A 66 11.82 -4.64 -12.61
C VAL A 66 13.02 -4.21 -13.44
N PHE A 67 14.17 -4.85 -13.18
CA PHE A 67 15.36 -4.70 -14.01
C PHE A 67 15.67 -6.02 -14.71
N ASN A 68 15.69 -6.03 -16.03
CA ASN A 68 16.06 -7.19 -16.83
C ASN A 68 17.58 -7.23 -17.03
N THR A 69 18.25 -8.26 -16.49
CA THR A 69 19.71 -8.37 -16.57
C THR A 69 20.24 -8.71 -17.96
N ASN A 70 19.39 -9.18 -18.87
CA ASN A 70 19.77 -9.60 -20.21
C ASN A 70 19.61 -8.45 -21.22
N THR A 71 18.49 -7.73 -21.16
CA THR A 71 18.18 -6.63 -22.09
C THR A 71 18.57 -5.26 -21.56
N LEU A 72 18.87 -5.15 -20.25
CA LEU A 72 19.11 -3.90 -19.55
C LEU A 72 17.86 -3.01 -19.45
N ASP A 73 16.68 -3.59 -19.66
CA ASP A 73 15.42 -2.88 -19.51
C ASP A 73 15.11 -2.61 -18.02
N CYS A 74 14.60 -1.42 -17.77
CA CYS A 74 14.15 -0.94 -16.49
C CYS A 74 12.68 -0.53 -16.61
N THR A 75 11.83 -1.23 -15.87
CA THR A 75 10.39 -0.98 -15.89
C THR A 75 9.93 -0.62 -14.48
N PRO A 76 9.41 0.59 -14.25
CA PRO A 76 8.83 0.95 -12.97
C PRO A 76 7.46 0.29 -12.86
N VAL A 77 7.19 -0.32 -11.71
CA VAL A 77 5.99 -1.15 -11.52
C VAL A 77 5.28 -0.77 -10.22
N ARG A 78 4.03 -1.20 -10.11
CA ARG A 78 3.18 -0.99 -8.93
C ARG A 78 2.21 -2.17 -8.76
N PRO A 79 1.65 -2.38 -7.56
CA PRO A 79 0.68 -3.45 -7.31
C PRO A 79 -0.73 -3.11 -7.82
N ASP A 80 -0.82 -2.93 -9.13
CA ASP A 80 -2.05 -2.61 -9.84
C ASP A 80 -2.45 -3.78 -10.74
N VAL A 81 -3.46 -4.54 -10.31
CA VAL A 81 -4.06 -5.64 -11.08
C VAL A 81 -5.23 -5.16 -11.95
N SER A 82 -5.36 -3.85 -12.20
CA SER A 82 -6.41 -3.35 -13.09
C SER A 82 -6.28 -4.01 -14.47
N ARG A 83 -7.43 -4.38 -15.05
CA ARG A 83 -7.51 -5.10 -16.34
C ARG A 83 -7.10 -4.23 -17.54
N ASP A 84 -6.99 -2.92 -17.33
CA ASP A 84 -6.84 -1.93 -18.40
C ASP A 84 -5.38 -1.48 -18.60
N GLY A 85 -4.48 -1.84 -17.67
CA GLY A 85 -3.04 -1.62 -17.83
C GLY A 85 -2.36 -2.76 -18.59
N PRO A 86 -1.29 -2.50 -19.35
CA PRO A 86 -0.48 -3.58 -19.90
C PRO A 86 0.11 -4.40 -18.74
N ALA A 87 -0.34 -5.64 -18.60
CA ALA A 87 0.26 -6.58 -17.67
C ALA A 87 1.72 -6.79 -18.07
N LEU A 88 2.65 -6.69 -17.11
CA LEU A 88 4.03 -7.07 -17.36
C LEU A 88 4.12 -8.58 -17.49
N THR A 89 4.43 -9.04 -18.69
CA THR A 89 4.84 -10.43 -18.90
C THR A 89 6.24 -10.61 -18.36
N SER A 90 6.42 -11.56 -17.45
CA SER A 90 7.74 -11.89 -16.93
C SER A 90 8.63 -12.40 -18.06
N LEU A 91 9.80 -11.79 -18.23
CA LEU A 91 10.82 -12.23 -19.19
C LEU A 91 11.99 -12.89 -18.46
N PRO A 92 12.73 -13.81 -19.14
CA PRO A 92 14.00 -14.31 -18.62
C PRO A 92 14.97 -13.15 -18.32
N GLY A 93 15.51 -13.13 -17.11
CA GLY A 93 16.41 -12.07 -16.63
C GLY A 93 15.73 -10.98 -15.82
N ASP A 94 14.40 -10.96 -15.74
CA ASP A 94 13.67 -10.01 -14.88
C ASP A 94 14.00 -10.23 -13.40
N VAL A 95 14.37 -9.15 -12.72
CA VAL A 95 14.54 -9.11 -11.28
C VAL A 95 13.75 -7.96 -10.70
N LEU A 96 12.78 -8.29 -9.83
CA LEU A 96 11.97 -7.32 -9.12
C LEU A 96 12.70 -6.81 -7.87
N TYR A 97 12.73 -5.50 -7.72
CA TYR A 97 13.24 -4.80 -6.54
C TYR A 97 12.13 -3.92 -5.97
N SER A 98 11.87 -4.07 -4.68
CA SER A 98 10.94 -3.24 -3.93
C SER A 98 11.70 -2.37 -2.95
N ARG A 99 11.24 -1.14 -2.77
CA ARG A 99 11.76 -0.22 -1.78
C ARG A 99 11.64 -0.86 -0.38
N ALA A 100 12.66 -0.74 0.44
CA ALA A 100 12.51 -1.04 1.86
C ALA A 100 11.73 0.09 2.50
N ALA A 101 10.93 -0.20 3.53
CA ALA A 101 10.13 0.80 4.24
C ALA A 101 10.93 2.03 4.70
N GLY A 102 12.26 1.92 4.80
CA GLY A 102 13.19 3.04 5.00
C GLY A 102 13.14 3.64 6.40
N ARG A 103 12.12 3.28 7.19
CA ARG A 103 11.95 3.61 8.60
C ARG A 103 12.13 2.35 9.43
N ASP A 104 12.86 2.48 10.53
CA ASP A 104 12.85 1.49 11.60
C ASP A 104 11.50 1.63 12.33
N LEU A 105 10.49 0.89 11.86
CA LEU A 105 9.17 0.89 12.46
C LEU A 105 9.21 -0.02 13.69
N SER A 106 9.52 0.57 14.85
CA SER A 106 9.40 -0.10 16.14
C SER A 106 7.93 -0.19 16.54
N CYS A 107 7.26 -1.27 16.11
CA CYS A 107 5.87 -1.50 16.48
C CYS A 107 5.74 -1.77 17.99
N ASP A 108 4.79 -1.11 18.64
CA ASP A 108 4.43 -1.37 20.03
C ASP A 108 3.65 -2.70 20.12
N VAL A 109 4.40 -3.79 20.23
CA VAL A 109 3.83 -5.14 20.37
C VAL A 109 3.02 -5.30 21.66
N THR A 110 3.24 -4.47 22.68
CA THR A 110 2.48 -4.52 23.93
C THR A 110 1.05 -4.01 23.74
N LYS A 111 0.84 -3.13 22.76
CA LYS A 111 -0.47 -2.68 22.30
C LYS A 111 -1.04 -3.55 21.16
N GLY A 112 -0.39 -4.67 20.84
CA GLY A 112 -0.84 -5.60 19.80
C GLY A 112 -0.58 -5.12 18.37
N PHE A 113 0.37 -4.20 18.16
CA PHE A 113 0.81 -3.84 16.81
C PHE A 113 1.81 -4.86 16.29
N ARG A 114 1.68 -5.19 15.00
CA ARG A 114 2.63 -6.03 14.26
C ARG A 114 3.11 -5.29 13.01
N LEU A 115 4.37 -5.48 12.66
CA LEU A 115 4.93 -4.96 11.42
C LEU A 115 4.41 -5.78 10.23
N TYR A 116 3.81 -5.09 9.28
CA TYR A 116 3.49 -5.61 7.95
C TYR A 116 4.33 -4.87 6.92
N GLU A 117 4.99 -5.61 6.04
CA GLU A 117 5.76 -5.06 4.91
C GLU A 117 5.28 -5.73 3.61
N HIS A 118 5.00 -4.94 2.58
CA HIS A 118 4.57 -5.47 1.28
C HIS A 118 4.75 -4.41 0.18
N CYS A 119 5.15 -4.84 -1.02
CA CYS A 119 5.27 -4.00 -2.22
C CYS A 119 5.88 -2.60 -2.03
N GLY A 120 6.91 -2.48 -1.21
CA GLY A 120 7.59 -1.20 -1.01
C GLY A 120 7.04 -0.32 0.10
N THR A 121 6.00 -0.77 0.80
CA THR A 121 5.40 -0.08 1.95
C THR A 121 5.46 -0.93 3.21
N ALA A 122 5.28 -0.28 4.36
CA ALA A 122 5.11 -0.96 5.64
C ALA A 122 4.25 -0.15 6.61
N ALA A 123 3.63 -0.84 7.54
CA ALA A 123 2.86 -0.25 8.62
C ALA A 123 2.87 -1.15 9.86
N CYS A 124 2.77 -0.54 11.04
CA CYS A 124 2.49 -1.25 12.28
C CYS A 124 0.98 -1.27 12.48
N VAL A 125 0.37 -2.44 12.28
CA VAL A 125 -1.08 -2.60 12.29
C VAL A 125 -1.52 -3.52 13.43
N SER A 126 -2.58 -3.12 14.13
CA SER A 126 -3.30 -3.94 15.11
C SER A 126 -4.69 -4.24 14.56
N ASN A 127 -5.14 -5.50 14.71
CA ASN A 127 -6.39 -6.02 14.15
C ASN A 127 -7.14 -6.93 15.15
N ASP A 128 -7.03 -6.60 16.44
CA ASP A 128 -7.54 -7.38 17.57
C ASP A 128 -8.95 -6.99 18.03
N ALA A 129 -9.56 -5.98 17.39
CA ALA A 129 -10.89 -5.49 17.71
C ALA A 129 -11.87 -5.63 16.53
N SER A 130 -13.16 -5.70 16.86
CA SER A 130 -14.27 -5.62 15.91
C SER A 130 -15.36 -4.69 16.47
N GLY A 131 -16.11 -4.04 15.59
CA GLY A 131 -17.15 -3.11 16.02
C GLY A 131 -17.70 -2.24 14.88
N ALA A 132 -18.56 -1.30 15.27
CA ALA A 132 -19.04 -0.24 14.39
C ALA A 132 -17.88 0.67 13.94
N TYR A 133 -18.00 1.27 12.76
CA TYR A 133 -16.92 2.05 12.15
C TYR A 133 -16.42 3.18 13.08
N TYR A 134 -17.31 4.06 13.53
CA TYR A 134 -16.92 5.19 14.37
C TYR A 134 -16.45 4.77 15.77
N ALA A 135 -17.05 3.72 16.35
CA ALA A 135 -16.57 3.15 17.60
C ALA A 135 -15.16 2.54 17.44
N GLY A 136 -14.88 1.94 16.28
CA GLY A 136 -13.57 1.41 15.95
C GLY A 136 -12.52 2.49 15.72
N ARG A 137 -12.90 3.60 15.07
CA ARG A 137 -12.05 4.79 14.95
C ARG A 137 -11.68 5.33 16.33
N ASP A 138 -12.67 5.52 17.19
CA ASP A 138 -12.46 6.02 18.54
C ASP A 138 -11.63 5.03 19.37
N TYR A 139 -11.81 3.71 19.18
CA TYR A 139 -10.96 2.69 19.79
C TYR A 139 -9.49 2.84 19.39
N CYS A 140 -9.18 3.00 18.10
CA CYS A 140 -7.81 3.21 17.63
C CYS A 140 -7.18 4.45 18.31
N ILE A 141 -7.92 5.55 18.40
CA ILE A 141 -7.43 6.79 18.99
C ILE A 141 -7.25 6.64 20.50
N LEU A 142 -8.31 6.27 21.21
CA LEU A 142 -8.36 6.34 22.67
C LEU A 142 -7.65 5.18 23.36
N SER A 143 -7.74 3.97 22.80
CA SER A 143 -7.19 2.76 23.45
C SER A 143 -5.78 2.43 22.98
N LYS A 144 -5.46 2.74 21.71
CA LYS A 144 -4.15 2.39 21.12
C LYS A 144 -3.21 3.59 20.97
N GLY A 145 -3.73 4.82 20.93
CA GLY A 145 -2.94 6.00 20.56
C GLY A 145 -2.54 5.97 19.08
N ALA A 146 -3.46 5.51 18.23
CA ALA A 146 -3.26 5.20 16.83
C ALA A 146 -4.35 5.84 15.96
N ALA A 147 -4.21 5.72 14.64
CA ALA A 147 -5.26 6.08 13.68
C ALA A 147 -5.91 4.82 13.11
N MET A 148 -7.07 4.94 12.45
CA MET A 148 -7.58 3.86 11.62
C MET A 148 -6.69 3.74 10.37
N PHE A 149 -6.41 2.51 9.93
CA PHE A 149 -5.50 2.28 8.79
C PHE A 149 -6.07 2.85 7.49
N VAL A 150 -5.26 3.65 6.78
CA VAL A 150 -5.64 4.36 5.54
C VAL A 150 -4.94 3.75 4.31
N PRO A 151 -5.61 2.94 3.47
CA PRO A 151 -5.03 2.32 2.27
C PRO A 151 -5.14 3.22 1.02
N ASN A 152 -4.66 4.47 1.11
CA ASN A 152 -4.80 5.53 0.09
C ASN A 152 -3.83 5.47 -1.10
N SER A 153 -3.00 4.43 -1.22
CA SER A 153 -2.11 4.21 -2.36
C SER A 153 -2.16 2.77 -2.83
N TYR A 154 -1.67 2.47 -4.03
CA TYR A 154 -1.60 1.09 -4.55
C TYR A 154 -0.86 0.15 -3.60
N GLU A 155 0.28 0.59 -3.07
CA GLU A 155 1.10 -0.19 -2.14
C GLU A 155 0.41 -0.37 -0.79
N ARG A 156 -0.19 0.69 -0.23
CA ARG A 156 -0.92 0.60 1.04
C ARG A 156 -2.20 -0.23 0.91
N PHE A 157 -2.82 -0.23 -0.26
CA PHE A 157 -3.92 -1.12 -0.59
C PHE A 157 -3.47 -2.56 -0.72
N ALA A 158 -2.37 -2.85 -1.42
CA ALA A 158 -1.81 -4.20 -1.45
C ALA A 158 -1.47 -4.69 -0.03
N LEU A 159 -0.98 -3.80 0.84
CA LEU A 159 -0.76 -4.10 2.26
C LEU A 159 -2.07 -4.45 2.99
N LEU A 160 -3.17 -3.74 2.72
CA LEU A 160 -4.52 -4.10 3.20
C LEU A 160 -4.89 -5.52 2.75
N GLU A 161 -4.74 -5.84 1.47
CA GLU A 161 -5.09 -7.16 0.92
C GLU A 161 -4.28 -8.27 1.63
N LEU A 162 -2.98 -8.03 1.85
CA LEU A 162 -2.12 -8.93 2.62
C LEU A 162 -2.62 -9.10 4.06
N ILE A 163 -2.90 -8.01 4.79
CA ILE A 163 -3.36 -8.06 6.18
C ILE A 163 -4.69 -8.82 6.29
N VAL A 164 -5.65 -8.51 5.42
CA VAL A 164 -7.00 -9.11 5.48
C VAL A 164 -6.98 -10.57 5.03
N SER A 165 -6.15 -10.94 4.04
CA SER A 165 -6.02 -12.34 3.60
C SER A 165 -5.52 -13.28 4.72
N GLN A 166 -4.67 -12.80 5.62
CA GLN A 166 -4.21 -13.56 6.79
C GLN A 166 -5.31 -13.76 7.85
N SER A 167 -6.42 -13.03 7.74
CA SER A 167 -7.54 -13.06 8.71
C SER A 167 -8.75 -13.88 8.26
N HIS A 168 -8.58 -14.76 7.27
CA HIS A 168 -9.61 -15.67 6.73
C HIS A 168 -10.90 -14.97 6.26
N ASN A 169 -10.79 -14.03 5.33
CA ASN A 169 -11.93 -13.36 4.65
C ASN A 169 -12.83 -12.52 5.57
N SER A 170 -12.28 -12.00 6.67
CA SER A 170 -13.04 -11.13 7.59
C SER A 170 -13.39 -9.80 6.91
N TYR A 171 -14.65 -9.38 7.04
CA TYR A 171 -15.05 -8.01 6.73
C TYR A 171 -14.30 -7.04 7.64
N THR A 172 -13.65 -6.06 7.05
CA THR A 172 -12.69 -5.22 7.76
C THR A 172 -12.92 -3.76 7.43
N TRP A 173 -13.17 -2.95 8.45
CA TRP A 173 -13.15 -1.51 8.33
C TRP A 173 -11.71 -1.03 8.07
N ALA A 174 -11.58 -0.15 7.11
CA ALA A 174 -10.40 0.68 6.88
C ALA A 174 -10.88 2.13 6.77
N GLY A 175 -9.99 3.09 7.01
CA GLY A 175 -10.36 4.48 7.25
C GLY A 175 -10.85 5.23 6.02
N LEU A 176 -12.03 4.88 5.51
CA LEU A 176 -12.70 5.45 4.35
C LEU A 176 -14.20 5.60 4.63
N ALA A 177 -14.67 6.85 4.65
CA ALA A 177 -16.05 7.19 4.92
C ALA A 177 -16.48 8.45 4.14
N ARG A 178 -17.77 8.75 4.16
CA ARG A 178 -18.35 10.00 3.66
C ARG A 178 -19.33 10.58 4.67
N ALA A 179 -19.46 11.90 4.69
CA ALA A 179 -20.32 12.58 5.67
C ALA A 179 -21.83 12.34 5.44
N ASN A 180 -22.24 12.16 4.18
CA ASN A 180 -23.59 11.85 3.74
C ASN A 180 -23.56 11.30 2.31
N SER A 181 -24.72 10.89 1.77
CA SER A 181 -24.85 10.26 0.44
C SER A 181 -24.35 11.14 -0.73
N PHE A 182 -24.28 12.46 -0.55
CA PHE A 182 -23.84 13.40 -1.59
C PHE A 182 -22.39 13.88 -1.39
N SER A 183 -21.75 13.49 -0.29
CA SER A 183 -20.38 13.89 0.00
C SER A 183 -19.39 12.95 -0.70
N PRO A 184 -18.23 13.46 -1.15
CA PRO A 184 -17.19 12.60 -1.67
C PRO A 184 -16.68 11.66 -0.57
N TRP A 185 -16.21 10.49 -0.99
CA TRP A 185 -15.47 9.56 -0.13
C TRP A 185 -14.13 10.18 0.26
N ARG A 186 -13.80 10.12 1.54
CA ARG A 186 -12.56 10.68 2.10
C ARG A 186 -11.93 9.69 3.06
N TRP A 187 -10.60 9.68 3.05
CA TRP A 187 -9.80 8.91 3.97
C TRP A 187 -9.82 9.57 5.37
N GLU A 188 -9.61 8.76 6.42
CA GLU A 188 -9.55 9.27 7.81
C GLU A 188 -8.38 10.24 8.06
N ASN A 189 -7.35 10.23 7.20
CA ASN A 189 -6.29 11.24 7.23
C ASN A 189 -6.70 12.59 6.59
N GLY A 190 -7.94 12.71 6.10
CA GLY A 190 -8.50 13.91 5.49
C GLY A 190 -8.27 14.05 3.98
N GLU A 191 -7.52 13.14 3.36
CA GLU A 191 -7.29 13.18 1.92
C GLU A 191 -8.52 12.70 1.14
N ASP A 192 -8.73 13.29 -0.03
CA ASP A 192 -9.72 12.81 -0.98
C ASP A 192 -9.21 11.56 -1.71
N VAL A 193 -10.13 10.71 -2.16
CA VAL A 193 -9.78 9.54 -2.96
C VAL A 193 -9.26 9.96 -4.34
N ASP A 194 -8.05 9.54 -4.69
CA ASP A 194 -7.49 9.73 -6.04
C ASP A 194 -8.39 9.08 -7.09
N GLN A 195 -8.80 9.87 -8.09
CA GLN A 195 -9.65 9.40 -9.19
C GLN A 195 -9.02 8.25 -9.98
N ASN A 196 -7.69 8.23 -10.11
CA ASN A 196 -6.97 7.14 -10.79
C ASN A 196 -6.97 5.84 -9.98
N PHE A 197 -7.25 5.93 -8.68
CA PHE A 197 -7.25 4.80 -7.76
C PHE A 197 -8.65 4.17 -7.60
N LEU A 198 -9.72 4.87 -8.00
CA LEU A 198 -11.11 4.41 -7.85
C LEU A 198 -11.37 3.04 -8.49
N SER A 199 -10.81 2.77 -9.67
CA SER A 199 -10.99 1.50 -10.38
C SER A 199 -10.34 0.31 -9.65
N ARG A 200 -9.34 0.58 -8.80
CA ARG A 200 -8.70 -0.42 -7.95
C ARG A 200 -9.44 -0.59 -6.62
N LEU A 201 -9.96 0.52 -6.09
CA LEU A 201 -10.56 0.62 -4.77
C LEU A 201 -11.82 -0.24 -4.63
N TRP A 202 -12.82 0.03 -5.47
CA TRP A 202 -14.16 -0.53 -5.30
C TRP A 202 -14.33 -1.92 -5.92
N GLY A 203 -15.21 -2.72 -5.33
CA GLY A 203 -15.75 -3.91 -5.95
C GLY A 203 -16.58 -3.58 -7.19
N ILE A 204 -16.85 -4.60 -8.01
CA ILE A 204 -17.72 -4.45 -9.17
C ILE A 204 -19.11 -3.99 -8.71
N GLY A 205 -19.59 -2.89 -9.29
CA GLY A 205 -20.90 -2.30 -8.95
C GLY A 205 -20.91 -1.55 -7.62
N GLN A 206 -19.77 -1.07 -7.14
CA GLN A 206 -19.64 -0.33 -5.89
C GLN A 206 -18.93 1.01 -6.13
N PRO A 207 -19.18 2.03 -5.28
CA PRO A 207 -20.25 2.06 -4.28
C PRO A 207 -21.63 2.02 -4.96
N ASP A 208 -22.62 1.37 -4.35
CA ASP A 208 -23.98 1.26 -4.94
C ASP A 208 -24.96 2.33 -4.42
N GLU A 209 -24.44 3.26 -3.62
CA GLU A 209 -25.09 4.51 -3.20
C GLU A 209 -26.39 4.31 -2.41
N HIS A 210 -26.51 3.20 -1.67
CA HIS A 210 -27.55 3.09 -0.65
C HIS A 210 -27.42 4.23 0.37
N THR A 211 -28.55 4.86 0.72
CA THR A 211 -28.57 6.15 1.45
C THR A 211 -27.95 6.09 2.85
N SER A 212 -27.86 4.90 3.45
CA SER A 212 -27.26 4.64 4.76
C SER A 212 -25.77 4.29 4.69
N ASP A 213 -25.23 4.06 3.49
CA ASP A 213 -23.98 3.35 3.31
C ASP A 213 -22.85 4.38 3.18
N LEU A 214 -22.41 4.83 4.35
CA LEU A 214 -21.50 5.97 4.52
C LEU A 214 -20.08 5.55 4.91
N CYS A 215 -19.83 4.27 5.15
CA CYS A 215 -18.54 3.72 5.56
C CYS A 215 -18.13 2.57 4.63
N ALA A 216 -16.83 2.43 4.35
CA ALA A 216 -16.33 1.42 3.44
C ALA A 216 -15.62 0.29 4.19
N TYR A 217 -15.98 -0.96 3.88
CA TYR A 217 -15.29 -2.14 4.40
C TYR A 217 -14.65 -2.92 3.27
N TYR A 218 -13.52 -3.55 3.56
CA TYR A 218 -12.81 -4.42 2.63
C TYR A 218 -13.06 -5.89 2.95
N THR A 219 -13.13 -6.71 1.91
CA THR A 219 -13.02 -8.17 1.98
C THR A 219 -12.29 -8.71 0.76
N THR A 220 -11.55 -9.79 0.94
CA THR A 220 -10.78 -10.47 -0.11
C THR A 220 -11.66 -10.94 -1.28
N LEU A 221 -12.95 -11.20 -1.05
CA LEU A 221 -13.87 -11.67 -2.09
C LEU A 221 -14.37 -10.54 -3.01
N TYR A 222 -14.50 -9.32 -2.48
CA TYR A 222 -15.25 -8.26 -3.15
C TYR A 222 -14.58 -6.88 -3.15
N ARG A 223 -13.34 -6.76 -2.66
CA ARG A 223 -12.66 -5.47 -2.44
C ARG A 223 -13.48 -4.55 -1.51
N PHE A 224 -13.41 -3.22 -1.70
CA PHE A 224 -14.26 -2.32 -0.93
C PHE A 224 -15.71 -2.36 -1.39
N ARG A 225 -16.58 -2.27 -0.39
CA ARG A 225 -18.01 -2.06 -0.49
C ARG A 225 -18.42 -1.00 0.52
N ASP A 226 -19.45 -0.23 0.20
CA ASP A 226 -20.09 0.64 1.16
C ASP A 226 -21.07 -0.15 2.05
N ALA A 227 -21.26 0.33 3.28
CA ALA A 227 -22.16 -0.25 4.26
C ALA A 227 -22.57 0.79 5.31
N PRO A 228 -23.67 0.54 6.05
CA PRO A 228 -24.00 1.28 7.25
C PRO A 228 -22.84 1.26 8.27
N CYS A 229 -22.50 2.44 8.78
CA CYS A 229 -21.39 2.62 9.71
C CYS A 229 -21.60 1.94 11.08
N ASP A 230 -22.84 1.54 11.39
CA ASP A 230 -23.24 0.92 12.66
C ASP A 230 -23.12 -0.62 12.66
N PHE A 231 -22.74 -1.24 11.54
CA PHE A 231 -22.42 -2.68 11.52
C PHE A 231 -21.28 -3.02 12.47
N ASN A 232 -21.59 -3.86 13.47
CA ASN A 232 -20.75 -4.08 14.65
C ASN A 232 -19.89 -5.35 14.61
N SER A 233 -19.90 -6.09 13.50
CA SER A 233 -19.21 -7.38 13.37
C SER A 233 -17.90 -7.32 12.59
N PHE A 234 -17.56 -6.16 12.03
CA PHE A 234 -16.39 -6.03 11.16
C PHE A 234 -15.14 -5.75 11.99
N ARG A 235 -14.02 -6.32 11.56
CA ARG A 235 -12.71 -6.08 12.17
C ARG A 235 -12.28 -4.64 11.97
N ILE A 236 -11.51 -4.12 12.91
CA ILE A 236 -10.96 -2.77 12.88
C ILE A 236 -9.45 -2.88 12.68
N LEU A 237 -8.91 -2.11 11.73
CA LEU A 237 -7.47 -1.97 11.56
C LEU A 237 -7.01 -0.63 12.14
N CYS A 238 -6.17 -0.69 13.18
CA CYS A 238 -5.49 0.47 13.72
C CYS A 238 -4.04 0.52 13.23
N GLU A 239 -3.55 1.69 12.86
CA GLU A 239 -2.17 1.96 12.48
C GLU A 239 -1.49 2.86 13.50
N GLN A 240 -0.36 2.40 14.02
CA GLN A 240 0.46 3.20 14.93
C GLN A 240 0.98 4.45 14.21
N ASN A 241 0.71 5.63 14.78
CA ASN A 241 1.23 6.90 14.29
C ASN A 241 2.74 6.99 14.53
N TYR A 242 3.46 7.62 13.61
CA TYR A 242 4.90 7.92 13.69
C TYR A 242 5.18 9.38 13.40
#